data_AF-X5Q0U8-F1
#
_entry.id   AF-X5Q0U8-F1
#
_cell.length_a   1.000
_cell.length_b   1.000
_cell.length_c   1.000
_cell.angle_alpha   90.00
_cell.angle_beta   90.00
_cell.angle_gamma   90.00
#
_symmetry.space_group_name_H-M   'P 1'
#
loop_
_entity.id
_entity.type
_entity.pdbx_description
1 polymer ?
#
loop_
_entity_poly.entity_id
_entity_poly.type
_entity_poly.pdbx_seq_one_letter_code
_entity_poly.pdbx_strand_id
1 'polypeptide(L)'
;MSTTVTAAAVSKNFGAYQDAAVRDPVIITKNGRPRTVLLAYEDFVRLSKRDRRVDLTAELGSDEIAAVEASEMEPDLDHLNDELSGSKPSGRNPSGQKA
;
A
#
# COMPACT_ATOMS: atom_id res chain seq x y z
N MET A 1 21.92 11.73 -2.15
CA MET A 1 21.56 12.64 -1.01
C MET A 1 20.55 13.65 -1.53
N SER A 2 19.43 13.91 -0.85
CA SER A 2 18.42 14.86 -1.34
C SER A 2 18.91 16.31 -1.29
N THR A 3 18.74 17.05 -2.39
CA THR A 3 19.15 18.46 -2.48
C THR A 3 17.95 19.36 -2.18
N THR A 4 18.13 20.39 -1.33
CA THR A 4 17.07 21.36 -1.00
C THR A 4 17.31 22.69 -1.70
N VAL A 5 16.31 23.19 -2.43
CA VAL A 5 16.40 24.41 -3.22
C VAL A 5 15.13 25.25 -3.12
N THR A 6 15.21 26.51 -3.52
CA THR A 6 14.04 27.40 -3.57
C THR A 6 13.30 27.24 -4.89
N ALA A 7 11.99 27.49 -4.89
CA ALA A 7 11.20 27.52 -6.14
C ALA A 7 11.79 28.49 -7.19
N ALA A 8 12.32 29.64 -6.76
CA ALA A 8 12.95 30.60 -7.66
C ALA A 8 14.23 30.06 -8.31
N ALA A 9 15.04 29.27 -7.59
CA ALA A 9 16.23 28.62 -8.16
C ALA A 9 15.83 27.56 -9.19
N VAL A 10 14.80 26.78 -8.90
CA VAL A 10 14.27 25.76 -9.82
C VAL A 10 13.74 26.39 -11.09
N SER A 11 12.97 27.48 -11.01
CA SER A 11 12.46 28.17 -12.20
C SER A 11 13.57 28.73 -13.09
N LYS A 12 14.68 29.19 -12.51
CA LYS A 12 15.82 29.74 -13.26
C LYS A 12 16.62 28.66 -14.00
N ASN A 13 16.83 27.50 -13.37
CA ASN A 13 17.70 26.44 -13.88
C ASN A 13 16.96 25.08 -13.96
N PHE A 14 15.74 25.08 -14.51
CA PHE A 14 14.85 23.92 -14.42
C PHE A 14 15.47 22.62 -14.96
N GLY A 15 16.13 22.68 -16.13
CA GLY A 15 16.75 21.50 -16.75
C GLY A 15 17.81 20.84 -15.86
N ALA A 16 18.68 21.63 -15.21
CA ALA A 16 19.70 21.08 -14.32
C ALA A 16 19.10 20.37 -13.09
N TYR A 17 18.00 20.90 -12.56
CA TYR A 17 17.30 20.25 -11.44
C TYR A 17 16.44 19.06 -11.87
N GLN A 18 15.96 19.04 -13.11
CA GLN A 18 15.33 17.86 -13.70
C GLN A 18 16.35 16.73 -13.83
N ASP A 19 17.53 17.00 -14.39
CA ASP A 19 18.61 16.00 -14.51
C ASP A 19 19.08 15.51 -13.13
N ALA A 20 19.19 16.41 -12.15
CA ALA A 20 19.51 16.04 -10.79
C ALA A 20 18.44 15.13 -10.16
N ALA A 21 17.16 15.43 -10.38
CA ALA A 21 16.02 14.68 -9.86
C ALA A 21 15.91 13.25 -10.42
N VAL A 22 16.55 12.95 -11.55
CA VAL A 22 16.68 11.58 -12.07
C VAL A 22 17.57 10.72 -11.16
N ARG A 23 18.56 11.33 -10.49
CA ARG A 23 19.53 10.62 -9.63
C ARG A 23 19.16 10.68 -8.16
N ASP A 24 18.73 11.84 -7.69
CA ASP A 24 18.44 12.12 -6.28
C ASP A 24 17.25 13.08 -6.17
N PRO A 25 16.29 12.84 -5.26
CA PRO A 25 15.13 13.71 -5.10
C PRO A 25 15.51 15.14 -4.71
N VAL A 26 14.84 16.12 -5.32
CA VAL A 26 15.08 17.55 -5.09
C VAL A 26 13.91 18.14 -4.30
N ILE A 27 14.18 18.61 -3.08
CA ILE A 27 13.20 19.25 -2.20
C ILE A 27 13.08 20.72 -2.59
N ILE A 28 11.87 21.15 -2.96
CA ILE A 28 11.57 22.51 -3.36
C ILE A 28 10.88 23.23 -2.19
N THR A 29 11.47 24.35 -1.80
CA THR A 29 11.00 25.19 -0.71
C THR A 29 10.30 26.45 -1.20
N LYS A 30 9.35 26.93 -0.39
CA LYS A 30 8.75 28.26 -0.50
C LYS A 30 8.83 28.92 0.88
N ASN A 31 9.39 30.13 0.94
CA ASN A 31 9.60 30.87 2.20
C ASN A 31 10.36 30.04 3.26
N GLY A 32 11.40 29.31 2.83
CA GLY A 32 12.23 28.48 3.71
C GLY A 32 11.62 27.16 4.16
N ARG A 33 10.38 26.83 3.78
CA ARG A 33 9.71 25.57 4.14
C ARG A 33 9.60 24.63 2.94
N PRO A 34 9.94 23.33 3.07
CA PRO A 34 9.65 22.32 2.06
C PRO A 34 8.17 22.34 1.68
N ARG A 35 7.87 22.29 0.37
CA ARG A 35 6.49 22.33 -0.13
C ARG A 35 6.21 21.25 -1.17
N THR A 36 7.16 20.99 -2.05
CA THR A 36 7.06 19.93 -3.06
C THR A 36 8.42 19.26 -3.22
N VAL A 37 8.43 18.07 -3.82
CA VAL A 37 9.65 17.36 -4.19
C VAL A 37 9.57 17.04 -5.68
N LEU A 38 10.66 17.27 -6.40
CA LEU A 38 10.84 16.81 -7.78
C LEU A 38 11.58 15.47 -7.75
N LEU A 39 11.03 14.49 -8.46
CA LEU A 39 11.49 13.10 -8.50
C LEU A 39 11.55 12.62 -9.95
N ALA A 40 12.34 11.57 -10.21
CA ALA A 40 12.19 10.78 -11.41
C ALA A 40 10.76 10.19 -11.51
N TYR A 41 10.26 10.04 -12.73
CA TYR A 41 8.94 9.43 -12.97
C TYR A 41 8.87 7.99 -12.43
N GLU A 42 9.92 7.19 -12.65
CA GLU A 42 9.96 5.80 -12.19
C GLU A 42 9.88 5.70 -10.66
N ASP A 43 10.53 6.62 -9.95
CA ASP A 43 10.46 6.70 -8.49
C ASP A 43 9.07 7.12 -8.01
N PHE A 44 8.44 8.08 -8.70
CA PHE A 44 7.05 8.42 -8.43
C PHE A 44 6.14 7.20 -8.58
N VAL A 45 6.23 6.46 -9.70
CA VAL A 45 5.41 5.26 -9.93
C VAL A 45 5.68 4.19 -8.86
N ARG A 46 6.94 3.93 -8.53
CA ARG A 46 7.33 2.96 -7.50
C ARG A 46 6.76 3.34 -6.13
N LEU A 47 6.81 4.62 -5.77
CA LEU A 47 6.28 5.11 -4.51
C LEU A 47 4.75 5.08 -4.50
N SER A 48 4.08 5.51 -5.58
CA SER A 48 2.62 5.48 -5.70
C SER A 48 2.05 4.06 -5.62
N LYS A 49 2.78 3.05 -6.11
CA LYS A 49 2.37 1.63 -5.94
C LYS A 49 2.46 1.13 -4.50
N ARG A 50 3.32 1.75 -3.68
CA ARG A 50 3.48 1.41 -2.26
C ARG A 50 2.65 2.31 -1.35
N ASP A 51 1.95 3.27 -1.92
CA ASP A 51 1.03 4.10 -1.16
C ASP A 51 -0.10 3.21 -0.63
N ARG A 52 -0.26 3.19 0.69
CA ARG A 52 -1.25 2.32 1.33
C ARG A 52 -2.63 2.88 1.02
N ARG A 53 -3.34 2.23 0.11
CA ARG A 53 -4.77 2.46 -0.11
C ARG A 53 -5.58 1.64 0.88
N VAL A 54 -6.64 2.24 1.40
CA VAL A 54 -7.61 1.60 2.27
C VAL A 54 -8.94 1.72 1.55
N ASP A 55 -9.42 0.60 1.04
CA ASP A 55 -10.69 0.50 0.33
C ASP A 55 -11.71 -0.22 1.22
N LEU A 56 -13.00 0.05 1.02
CA LEU A 56 -14.04 -0.65 1.78
C LEU A 56 -14.17 -2.07 1.24
N THR A 57 -14.35 -3.05 2.13
CA THR A 57 -14.58 -4.44 1.72
C THR A 57 -15.83 -4.59 0.84
N ALA A 58 -16.81 -3.69 0.98
CA ALA A 58 -18.02 -3.66 0.17
C ALA A 58 -17.79 -3.21 -1.29
N GLU A 59 -16.62 -2.64 -1.59
CA GLU A 59 -16.27 -2.12 -2.92
C GLU A 59 -15.40 -3.08 -3.72
N LEU A 60 -15.04 -4.25 -3.15
CA LEU A 60 -14.22 -5.25 -3.82
C LEU A 60 -14.92 -5.77 -5.09
N GLY A 61 -14.18 -5.77 -6.19
CA GLY A 61 -14.61 -6.35 -7.46
C GLY A 61 -14.60 -7.89 -7.42
N SER A 62 -15.27 -8.52 -8.38
CA SER A 62 -15.31 -9.98 -8.51
C SER A 62 -13.91 -10.61 -8.59
N ASP A 63 -13.01 -9.99 -9.34
CA ASP A 63 -11.67 -10.52 -9.58
C ASP A 63 -10.80 -10.45 -8.31
N GLU A 64 -11.00 -9.42 -7.48
CA GLU A 64 -10.31 -9.24 -6.21
C GLU A 64 -10.82 -10.24 -5.17
N ILE A 65 -12.14 -10.46 -5.10
CA ILE A 65 -12.74 -11.49 -4.25
C ILE A 65 -12.20 -12.87 -4.64
N ALA A 66 -12.19 -13.19 -5.93
CA ALA A 66 -11.66 -14.47 -6.42
C ALA A 66 -10.17 -14.65 -6.09
N ALA A 67 -9.36 -13.58 -6.16
CA ALA A 67 -7.96 -13.64 -5.78
C ALA A 67 -7.76 -13.89 -4.28
N VAL A 68 -8.59 -13.31 -3.43
CA VAL A 68 -8.58 -13.56 -1.97
C VAL A 68 -9.01 -14.99 -1.67
N GLU A 69 -10.06 -15.50 -2.32
CA GLU A 69 -10.54 -16.87 -2.13
C GLU A 69 -9.50 -17.92 -2.57
N ALA A 70 -8.73 -17.62 -3.62
CA ALA A 70 -7.66 -18.49 -4.11
C ALA A 70 -6.34 -18.32 -3.35
N SER A 71 -6.24 -17.37 -2.41
CA SER A 71 -5.01 -17.11 -1.67
C SER A 71 -4.80 -18.18 -0.60
N GLU A 72 -3.61 -18.79 -0.59
CA GLU A 72 -3.19 -19.73 0.44
C GLU A 72 -2.05 -19.13 1.28
N MET A 73 -1.96 -19.54 2.54
CA MET A 73 -0.84 -19.19 3.41
C MET A 73 0.41 -19.98 3.00
N GLU A 74 1.59 -19.42 3.24
CA GLU A 74 2.85 -20.14 3.00
C GLU A 74 2.94 -21.38 3.92
N PRO A 75 3.37 -22.56 3.44
CA PRO A 75 3.37 -23.80 4.23
C PRO A 75 4.16 -23.72 5.54
N ASP A 76 5.22 -22.92 5.60
CA ASP A 76 6.02 -22.71 6.82
C ASP A 76 5.19 -22.09 7.97
N LEU A 77 4.02 -21.53 7.66
CA LEU A 77 3.09 -20.92 8.61
C LEU A 77 1.97 -21.87 9.08
N ASP A 78 2.01 -23.15 8.73
CA ASP A 78 0.98 -24.14 9.09
C ASP A 78 0.71 -24.22 10.61
N HIS A 79 1.72 -23.93 11.43
CA HIS A 79 1.60 -23.88 12.89
C HIS A 79 0.56 -22.86 13.40
N LEU A 80 0.23 -21.83 12.59
CA LEU A 80 -0.83 -20.86 12.93
C LEU A 80 -2.22 -21.49 12.90
N ASN A 81 -2.42 -22.64 12.25
CA ASN A 81 -3.69 -23.36 12.30
C ASN A 81 -4.02 -23.85 13.72
N ASP A 82 -3.02 -24.03 14.58
CA ASP A 82 -3.26 -24.40 15.97
C ASP A 82 -3.90 -23.25 16.78
N GLU A 83 -3.82 -22.00 16.29
CA GLU A 83 -4.42 -20.81 16.92
C GLU A 83 -5.94 -20.71 16.67
N LEU A 84 -6.52 -21.54 15.79
CA LEU A 84 -7.95 -21.55 15.44
C LEU A 84 -8.87 -22.09 16.55
N SER A 85 -8.43 -22.10 17.81
CA SER A 85 -9.19 -22.60 18.97
C SER A 85 -10.36 -21.67 19.33
N GLY A 86 -11.45 -21.80 18.59
CA GLY A 86 -12.72 -21.10 18.82
C GLY A 86 -13.94 -21.70 18.11
N SER A 87 -13.76 -22.57 17.11
CA SER A 87 -14.86 -23.32 16.51
C SER A 87 -15.16 -24.58 17.33
N LYS A 88 -16.08 -24.52 18.30
CA LYS A 88 -16.79 -25.73 18.76
C LYS A 88 -17.90 -26.06 17.76
N PRO A 89 -17.89 -27.21 17.06
CA PRO A 89 -19.09 -27.75 16.44
C PRO A 89 -19.79 -28.62 17.50
N SER A 90 -20.71 -28.05 18.29
CA SER A 90 -21.50 -28.88 19.21
C SER A 90 -22.82 -28.21 19.58
N GLY A 91 -23.86 -28.59 18.86
CA GLY A 91 -25.25 -28.25 19.16
C GLY A 91 -26.21 -29.04 18.30
N ARG A 92 -26.18 -30.37 18.47
CA ARG A 92 -27.14 -31.34 17.95
C ARG A 92 -28.58 -30.81 18.13
N ASN A 93 -29.26 -30.44 17.04
CA ASN A 93 -30.72 -30.21 17.07
C ASN A 93 -31.42 -31.57 17.28
N PRO A 94 -32.21 -31.80 18.33
CA PRO A 94 -33.12 -32.92 18.36
C PRO A 94 -34.43 -32.48 17.70
N SER A 95 -34.49 -32.60 16.37
CA SER A 95 -35.78 -32.64 15.68
C SER A 95 -36.42 -34.02 15.86
N GLY A 96 -37.31 -34.12 16.84
CA GLY A 96 -38.57 -34.86 16.74
C GLY A 96 -38.58 -36.37 17.04
N GLN A 97 -39.33 -36.76 18.07
CA GLN A 97 -40.31 -37.84 17.89
C GLN A 97 -41.47 -37.72 18.88
N LYS A 98 -42.67 -37.84 18.31
CA LYS A 98 -43.97 -37.96 18.95
C LYS A 98 -44.05 -39.23 19.80
N ALA A 99 -44.78 -39.16 20.92
CA ALA A 99 -45.81 -40.13 21.31
C ALA A 99 -46.80 -39.41 22.24
#